data_AF-V5HSX3-F1
#
_entry.id   AF-V5HSX3-F1
#
_cell.length_a   1.000
_cell.length_b   1.000
_cell.length_c   1.000
_cell.angle_alpha   90.00
_cell.angle_beta   90.00
_cell.angle_gamma   90.00
#
_symmetry.space_group_name_H-M   'P 1'
#
loop_
_entity.id
_entity.type
_entity.pdbx_description
1 polymer ?
#
loop_
_entity_poly.entity_id
_entity_poly.type
_entity_poly.pdbx_seq_one_letter_code
_entity_poly.pdbx_strand_id
1 'polypeptide(L)' 'VLKMAQKLTLVMFVVFGLLIIQTFDHVAYGRTNYPHGSRPPCTMEDCKEDGPCKSPPCKRCSSGWWGTGMCAY' A
#
# COMPACT_ATOMS: atom_id res chain seq x y z
N VAL A 1 8.02 -48.05 5.03
CA VAL A 1 7.04 -46.94 5.16
C VAL A 1 7.67 -45.60 5.57
N LEU A 2 8.64 -45.60 6.50
CA LEU A 2 9.32 -44.37 6.98
C LEU A 2 9.97 -43.51 5.87
N LYS A 3 10.51 -44.15 4.83
CA LYS A 3 11.22 -43.50 3.70
C LYS A 3 10.31 -42.70 2.77
N MET A 4 9.01 -43.05 2.71
CA MET A 4 8.00 -42.28 1.95
C MET A 4 7.48 -41.11 2.79
N ALA A 5 7.27 -41.32 4.10
CA ALA A 5 6.84 -40.28 5.02
C ALA A 5 7.86 -39.12 5.09
N GLN A 6 9.16 -39.42 5.11
CA GLN A 6 10.22 -38.40 5.11
C GLN A 6 10.28 -37.57 3.83
N LYS A 7 9.95 -38.16 2.68
CA LYS A 7 9.85 -37.41 1.41
C LYS A 7 8.63 -36.50 1.40
N LEU A 8 7.53 -36.99 1.97
CA LEU A 8 6.26 -36.26 2.05
C LEU A 8 6.36 -35.03 2.96
N THR A 9 7.05 -35.15 4.09
CA THR A 9 7.31 -34.01 4.98
C THR A 9 8.21 -32.96 4.34
N LEU A 10 9.26 -33.37 3.62
CA LEU A 10 10.15 -32.45 2.91
C LEU A 10 9.39 -31.65 1.85
N VAL A 11 8.55 -32.31 1.05
CA VAL A 11 7.70 -31.64 0.05
C VAL A 11 6.71 -30.68 0.71
N MET A 12 6.09 -31.07 1.83
CA MET A 12 5.19 -30.18 2.59
C MET A 12 5.89 -28.90 3.06
N PHE A 13 7.09 -29.01 3.65
CA PHE A 13 7.86 -27.83 4.08
C PHE A 13 8.22 -26.90 2.93
N VAL A 14 8.62 -27.45 1.78
CA VAL A 14 8.94 -26.66 0.58
C VAL A 14 7.70 -25.93 0.06
N VAL A 15 6.56 -26.61 -0.04
CA VAL A 15 5.30 -25.99 -0.51
C VAL A 15 4.84 -24.90 0.46
N PHE A 16 4.89 -25.15 1.77
CA PHE A 16 4.49 -24.16 2.77
C PHE A 16 5.42 -22.94 2.77
N GLY A 17 6.74 -23.16 2.65
CA GLY A 17 7.72 -22.09 2.53
C GLY A 17 7.50 -21.21 1.29
N LEU A 18 7.24 -21.82 0.13
CA LEU A 18 6.94 -21.10 -1.11
C LEU A 18 5.63 -20.30 -1.02
N LEU A 19 4.59 -20.87 -0.40
CA LEU A 19 3.31 -20.17 -0.19
C LEU A 19 3.47 -18.94 0.71
N ILE A 20 4.27 -19.04 1.78
CA ILE A 20 4.54 -17.91 2.68
C ILE A 20 5.27 -16.78 1.93
N ILE A 21 6.24 -17.09 1.07
CA ILE A 21 6.96 -16.05 0.31
C ILE A 21 6.01 -15.33 -0.66
N GLN A 22 5.14 -16.08 -1.36
CA GLN A 22 4.16 -15.49 -2.27
C GLN A 22 3.15 -14.57 -1.58
N THR A 23 2.73 -14.87 -0.35
CA THR A 23 1.80 -14.00 0.39
C THR A 23 2.46 -12.67 0.80
N PHE A 24 3.76 -12.67 1.10
CA PHE A 24 4.49 -11.42 1.35
C PHE A 24 4.63 -10.57 0.08
N ASP A 25 4.92 -11.16 -1.08
CA ASP A 25 4.92 -10.44 -2.36
C ASP A 25 3.54 -9.86 -2.69
N HIS A 26 2.47 -10.62 -2.44
CA HIS A 26 1.11 -10.16 -2.73
C HIS A 26 0.63 -9.04 -1.81
N VAL A 27 1.09 -9.02 -0.54
CA VAL A 27 0.80 -7.95 0.43
C VAL A 27 1.65 -6.70 0.16
N ALA A 28 2.90 -6.86 -0.30
CA ALA A 28 3.75 -5.74 -0.71
C ALA A 28 3.19 -5.01 -1.94
N TYR A 29 2.55 -5.73 -2.86
CA TYR A 29 1.89 -5.14 -4.03
C TYR A 29 0.52 -4.51 -3.73
N GLY A 30 -0.03 -4.64 -2.52
CA GLY A 30 -1.41 -4.23 -2.21
C GLY A 30 -1.62 -2.76 -1.85
N ARG A 31 -0.56 -2.02 -1.47
CA ARG A 31 -0.71 -0.64 -0.93
C ARG A 31 -0.34 0.49 -1.89
N THR A 32 0.09 0.18 -3.11
CA THR A 32 0.67 1.17 -4.02
C THR A 32 0.11 1.06 -5.43
N ASN A 33 -1.11 0.58 -5.64
CA ASN A 33 -1.64 0.33 -6.99
C ASN A 33 -2.18 1.55 -7.75
N TYR A 34 -2.06 2.79 -7.25
CA TYR A 34 -2.38 3.98 -8.07
C TYR A 34 -1.48 5.20 -7.82
N PRO A 35 -0.15 5.12 -8.04
CA PRO A 35 0.69 6.32 -8.17
C PRO A 35 0.40 7.09 -9.48
N HIS A 36 -0.34 6.48 -10.43
CA HIS A 36 -0.65 7.04 -11.76
C HIS A 36 -2.11 7.40 -11.98
N GLY A 37 -2.96 7.36 -10.96
CA GLY A 37 -4.21 8.11 -11.03
C GLY A 37 -3.83 9.57 -10.98
N SER A 38 -3.85 10.27 -12.13
CA SER A 38 -3.51 11.69 -12.24
C SER A 38 -4.11 12.45 -11.07
N ARG A 39 -3.27 12.81 -10.09
CA ARG A 39 -3.78 13.52 -8.93
C ARG A 39 -4.25 14.88 -9.43
N PRO A 40 -5.43 15.36 -9.00
CA PRO A 40 -5.91 16.66 -9.42
C PRO A 40 -4.89 17.73 -9.02
N PRO A 41 -4.68 18.77 -9.84
CA PRO A 41 -3.60 19.74 -9.67
C PRO A 41 -3.61 20.39 -8.28
N CYS A 42 -4.80 20.55 -7.68
CA CYS A 42 -4.96 21.06 -6.32
C CYS A 42 -4.19 20.23 -5.28
N THR A 43 -3.99 18.92 -5.46
CA THR A 43 -3.24 18.08 -4.50
C THR A 43 -1.73 18.27 -4.52
N MET A 44 -1.21 19.11 -5.42
CA MET A 44 0.19 19.54 -5.42
C MET A 44 0.38 20.93 -4.79
N GLU A 45 -0.70 21.56 -4.32
CA GLU A 45 -0.63 22.84 -3.63
C GLU A 45 -0.26 22.63 -2.16
N ASP A 46 0.78 23.32 -1.71
CA ASP A 46 1.17 23.39 -0.31
C ASP A 46 0.10 24.17 0.48
N CYS A 47 -0.22 23.66 1.67
CA CYS A 47 -1.21 24.26 2.54
C CYS A 47 -0.83 24.10 4.01
N LYS A 48 -1.29 25.05 4.84
CA LYS A 48 -1.19 24.96 6.31
C LYS A 48 -2.57 24.80 6.98
N GLU A 49 -3.61 25.27 6.30
CA GLU A 49 -4.99 25.28 6.77
C GLU A 49 -5.91 24.95 5.58
N ASP A 50 -7.17 24.60 5.83
CA ASP A 50 -8.10 24.15 4.79
C ASP A 50 -8.52 25.25 3.80
N GLY A 51 -8.34 26.53 4.16
CA GLY A 51 -8.70 27.70 3.36
C GLY A 51 -8.23 27.67 1.90
N PRO A 52 -6.91 27.52 1.62
CA PRO A 52 -6.37 27.42 0.26
C PRO A 52 -6.89 26.21 -0.53
N CYS A 53 -7.30 25.14 0.13
CA CYS A 53 -7.69 23.89 -0.51
C CYS A 53 -9.17 23.83 -0.93
N LYS A 54 -9.90 24.96 -0.94
CA LYS A 54 -11.36 25.00 -1.23
C LYS A 54 -11.72 24.91 -2.72
N SER A 55 -10.77 24.53 -3.57
CA SER A 55 -10.97 24.34 -5.01
C SER A 55 -11.35 22.88 -5.30
N PRO A 56 -12.56 22.58 -5.81
CA PRO A 56 -12.96 21.22 -6.14
C PRO A 56 -11.97 20.57 -7.12
N PRO A 57 -11.55 19.31 -6.91
CA PRO A 57 -12.06 18.33 -5.94
C PRO A 57 -11.40 18.37 -4.55
N CYS A 58 -10.41 19.22 -4.32
CA CYS A 58 -9.81 19.37 -3.01
C CYS A 58 -10.74 20.16 -2.07
N LYS A 59 -10.75 19.80 -0.78
CA LYS A 59 -11.54 20.51 0.23
C LYS A 59 -10.80 20.78 1.53
N ARG A 60 -9.70 20.07 1.78
CA ARG A 60 -8.97 20.13 3.05
C ARG A 60 -7.47 20.09 2.84
N CYS A 61 -6.76 20.57 3.84
CA CYS A 61 -5.32 20.47 3.94
C CYS A 61 -4.92 19.25 4.77
N SER A 62 -3.94 18.49 4.30
CA SER A 62 -3.33 17.42 5.08
C SER A 62 -2.26 17.99 6.03
N SER A 63 -2.65 18.85 6.98
CA SER A 63 -1.72 19.58 7.88
C SER A 63 -1.58 19.01 9.31
N GLY A 64 -1.98 17.75 9.54
CA GLY A 64 -1.78 17.09 10.84
C GLY A 64 -0.33 16.68 11.11
N TRP A 65 -0.02 16.18 12.32
CA TRP A 65 1.29 15.62 12.68
C TRP A 65 1.73 14.42 11.80
N TRP A 66 0.80 13.84 11.07
CA TRP A 66 0.99 12.74 10.13
C TRP A 66 0.58 13.13 8.69
N GLY A 67 0.34 14.42 8.45
CA GLY A 67 -0.11 14.97 7.18
C GLY A 67 1.06 15.36 6.27
N THR A 68 0.78 15.49 4.98
CA THR A 68 1.80 15.81 3.96
C THR A 68 2.01 17.30 3.74
N GLY A 69 1.24 18.18 4.39
CA GLY A 69 1.27 19.62 4.15
C GLY A 69 0.72 20.03 2.79
N MET A 70 -0.02 19.14 2.12
CA MET A 70 -0.60 19.36 0.79
C MET A 70 -2.11 19.25 0.82
N CYS A 71 -2.78 19.90 -0.13
CA CYS A 71 -4.22 19.81 -0.26
C CYS A 71 -4.66 18.38 -0.62
N ALA A 72 -5.83 18.02 -0.11
CA ALA A 72 -6.45 16.71 -0.27
C ALA A 72 -7.96 16.87 -0.50
N TYR A 73 -8.58 15.78 -0.96
CA TYR A 73 -10.04 15.65 -1.11
C TYR A 73 -10.78 15.89 0.20
#